data_AF-U2ENU0-F1
#
_entry.id   AF-U2ENU0-F1
#
_cell.length_a   1.000
_cell.length_b   1.000
_cell.length_c   1.000
_cell.angle_alpha   90.00
_cell.angle_beta   90.00
_cell.angle_gamma   90.00
#
_symmetry.space_group_name_H-M   'P 1'
#
loop_
_entity.id
_entity.type
_entity.pdbx_description
1 polymer ?
#
loop_
_entity_poly.entity_id
_entity_poly.type
_entity_poly.pdbx_seq_one_letter_code
_entity_poly.pdbx_strand_id
1 'polypeptide(L)'
;MAKRYYWLKLPDGFFRQKAIKKLRKIAGGDTYTIIYLKMLLVAMKQDGRLYFEGVEATFYDELALDLDEEVENVRVTVMFLIQQDLMQLIDETEYSLSECSKMTGSESASAERMRRLRDKKASQCDIEVTEQLRIGDVEKEIEKEIELDKEKDNKNISLELKDSKQNTFISLPLITGSGNYDVTFNYLNSLRELFPALDVEQEFRSMAAWLDSHPRNRKTPRGIKRFITGWLERSQNSMPASRTPQAPVATKNMSTDQYMEATAGWREGMGD
;
A
#
# COMPACT_ATOMS: atom_id res chain seq x y z
N MET A 1 2.29 -0.48 -11.12
CA MET A 1 2.46 -1.04 -9.76
C MET A 1 3.37 -2.26 -9.83
N ALA A 2 4.35 -2.39 -8.92
CA ALA A 2 5.20 -3.59 -8.86
C ALA A 2 4.36 -4.82 -8.44
N LYS A 3 4.46 -5.93 -9.19
CA LYS A 3 3.77 -7.18 -8.87
C LYS A 3 4.23 -7.71 -7.50
N ARG A 4 3.28 -8.09 -6.64
CA ARG A 4 3.52 -8.74 -5.35
C ARG A 4 2.85 -10.10 -5.33
N TYR A 5 3.55 -11.08 -4.76
CA TYR A 5 3.03 -12.42 -4.55
C TYR A 5 2.68 -12.61 -3.09
N TYR A 6 1.58 -13.33 -2.84
CA TYR A 6 1.04 -13.61 -1.51
C TYR A 6 0.83 -15.10 -1.38
N TRP A 7 1.15 -15.66 -0.21
CA TRP A 7 0.88 -17.05 0.10
C TRP A 7 0.44 -17.23 1.55
N LEU A 8 -0.39 -18.24 1.78
CA LEU A 8 -0.70 -18.70 3.12
C LEU A 8 0.38 -19.67 3.59
N LYS A 9 0.95 -19.39 4.75
CA LYS A 9 1.83 -20.30 5.49
C LYS A 9 1.01 -20.92 6.61
N LEU A 10 0.31 -22.00 6.30
CA LEU A 10 -0.49 -22.70 7.31
C LEU A 10 0.42 -23.45 8.30
N PRO A 11 0.28 -23.22 9.62
CA PRO A 11 0.99 -24.01 10.60
C PRO A 11 0.50 -25.46 10.57
N ASP A 12 1.41 -26.41 10.83
CA ASP A 12 1.13 -27.85 10.85
C ASP A 12 -0.06 -28.22 11.78
N GLY A 13 -0.26 -27.44 12.84
CA GLY A 13 -1.39 -27.57 13.77
C GLY A 13 -2.71 -26.90 13.36
N PHE A 14 -2.81 -26.24 12.20
CA PHE A 14 -3.98 -25.43 11.82
C PHE A 14 -5.31 -26.18 11.95
N PHE A 15 -5.44 -27.32 11.27
CA PHE A 15 -6.63 -28.17 11.35
C PHE A 15 -6.77 -28.91 12.68
N ARG A 16 -5.74 -28.88 13.54
CA ARG A 16 -5.79 -29.45 14.90
C ARG A 16 -6.38 -28.48 15.92
N GLN A 17 -6.42 -27.18 15.63
CA GLN A 17 -6.97 -26.15 16.50
C GLN A 17 -8.45 -26.42 16.81
N LYS A 18 -8.85 -26.20 18.07
CA LYS A 18 -10.23 -26.47 18.53
C LYS A 18 -11.27 -25.65 17.76
N ALA A 19 -10.97 -24.38 17.47
CA ALA A 19 -11.84 -23.49 16.71
C ALA A 19 -12.09 -24.03 15.28
N ILE A 20 -11.03 -24.38 14.56
CA ILE A 20 -11.13 -24.94 13.20
C ILE A 20 -11.85 -26.29 13.19
N LYS A 21 -11.58 -27.17 14.17
CA LYS A 21 -12.34 -28.42 14.33
C LYS A 21 -13.82 -28.19 14.61
N LYS A 22 -14.16 -27.14 15.37
CA LYS A 22 -15.55 -26.78 15.68
C LYS A 22 -16.25 -26.21 14.44
N LEU A 23 -15.58 -25.37 13.65
CA LEU A 23 -16.09 -24.87 12.37
C LEU A 23 -16.42 -26.01 11.41
N ARG A 24 -15.50 -26.97 11.26
CA ARG A 24 -15.66 -28.13 10.37
C ARG A 24 -16.72 -29.14 10.82
N LYS A 25 -17.17 -29.09 12.08
CA LYS A 25 -18.25 -29.96 12.58
C LYS A 25 -19.64 -29.47 12.20
N ILE A 26 -19.78 -28.22 11.78
CA ILE A 26 -21.04 -27.66 11.31
C ILE A 26 -21.33 -28.23 9.91
N ALA A 27 -22.60 -28.38 9.54
CA ALA A 27 -22.97 -28.70 8.16
C ALA A 27 -22.40 -27.62 7.22
N GLY A 28 -21.72 -28.03 6.15
CA GLY A 28 -21.00 -27.06 5.29
C GLY A 28 -19.68 -26.54 5.88
N GLY A 29 -19.20 -27.10 6.99
CA GLY A 29 -18.00 -26.64 7.69
C GLY A 29 -16.71 -26.66 6.87
N ASP A 30 -16.60 -27.54 5.87
CA ASP A 30 -15.49 -27.53 4.92
C ASP A 30 -15.55 -26.29 4.00
N THR A 31 -16.74 -25.91 3.51
CA THR A 31 -16.98 -24.65 2.78
C THR A 31 -16.60 -23.44 3.63
N TYR A 32 -17.05 -23.39 4.89
CA TYR A 32 -16.71 -22.28 5.80
C TYR A 32 -15.21 -22.18 6.06
N THR A 33 -14.52 -23.32 6.11
CA THR A 33 -13.07 -23.36 6.25
C THR A 33 -12.38 -22.81 5.00
N ILE A 34 -12.88 -23.13 3.79
CA ILE A 34 -12.38 -22.56 2.54
C ILE A 34 -12.63 -21.05 2.51
N ILE A 35 -13.83 -20.58 2.88
CA ILE A 35 -14.16 -19.16 2.98
C ILE A 35 -13.17 -18.45 3.89
N TYR A 36 -12.91 -18.99 5.09
CA TYR A 36 -11.93 -18.41 6.00
C TYR A 36 -10.52 -18.31 5.39
N LEU A 37 -10.06 -19.34 4.68
CA LEU A 37 -8.77 -19.30 3.98
C LEU A 37 -8.75 -18.24 2.87
N LYS A 38 -9.84 -18.10 2.10
CA LYS A 38 -9.96 -17.04 1.08
C LYS A 38 -9.96 -15.65 1.72
N MET A 39 -10.65 -15.46 2.84
CA MET A 39 -10.65 -14.21 3.61
C MET A 39 -9.25 -13.83 4.07
N LEU A 40 -8.46 -14.80 4.56
CA LEU A 40 -7.06 -14.55 4.92
C LEU A 40 -6.27 -14.03 3.72
N LEU A 41 -6.44 -14.60 2.52
CA LEU A 41 -5.76 -14.13 1.29
C LEU A 41 -6.16 -12.70 0.89
N VAL A 42 -7.42 -12.34 1.00
CA VAL A 42 -7.90 -10.97 0.69
C VAL A 42 -7.32 -9.98 1.69
N ALA A 43 -7.42 -10.30 2.99
CA ALA A 43 -6.93 -9.45 4.06
C ALA A 43 -5.42 -9.18 3.98
N MET A 44 -4.63 -10.11 3.45
CA MET A 44 -3.19 -9.91 3.23
C MET A 44 -2.83 -8.76 2.28
N LYS A 45 -3.70 -8.45 1.32
CA LYS A 45 -3.50 -7.30 0.44
C LYS A 45 -3.61 -5.97 1.22
N GLN A 46 -4.33 -6.01 2.34
CA GLN A 46 -4.82 -4.89 3.11
C GLN A 46 -4.35 -4.93 4.59
N ASP A 47 -3.14 -5.43 4.83
CA ASP A 47 -2.50 -5.45 6.17
C ASP A 47 -3.27 -6.27 7.24
N GLY A 48 -3.91 -7.36 6.81
CA GLY A 48 -4.67 -8.25 7.68
C GLY A 48 -6.09 -7.78 7.98
N ARG A 49 -6.62 -6.83 7.20
CA ARG A 49 -7.92 -6.22 7.39
C ARG A 49 -8.81 -6.39 6.17
N LEU A 50 -10.10 -6.34 6.40
CA LEU A 50 -11.15 -6.31 5.40
C LEU A 50 -11.96 -5.03 5.60
N TYR A 51 -12.15 -4.29 4.52
CA TYR A 51 -12.94 -3.06 4.52
C TYR A 51 -14.25 -3.29 3.80
N PHE A 52 -15.31 -2.67 4.31
CA PHE A 52 -16.57 -2.53 3.60
C PHE A 52 -16.53 -1.21 2.82
N GLU A 53 -16.53 -1.27 1.50
CA GLU A 53 -16.50 -0.11 0.61
C GLU A 53 -17.90 0.47 0.34
N GLY A 54 -18.95 -0.26 0.72
CA GLY A 54 -20.35 0.17 0.57
C GLY A 54 -20.87 -0.02 -0.86
N VAL A 55 -20.26 -0.95 -1.61
CA VAL A 55 -20.69 -1.30 -2.97
C VAL A 55 -22.00 -2.08 -2.93
N GLU A 56 -22.14 -2.96 -1.93
CA GLU A 56 -23.36 -3.74 -1.68
C GLU A 56 -24.11 -3.26 -0.43
N ALA A 57 -25.32 -3.80 -0.23
CA ALA A 57 -26.19 -3.43 0.89
C ALA A 57 -25.61 -3.80 2.27
N THR A 58 -24.81 -4.86 2.35
CA THR A 58 -24.16 -5.30 3.59
C THR A 58 -22.73 -5.77 3.35
N PHE A 59 -21.91 -5.76 4.41
CA PHE A 59 -20.55 -6.31 4.38
C PHE A 59 -20.53 -7.78 3.91
N TYR A 60 -21.54 -8.57 4.26
CA TYR A 60 -21.60 -9.97 3.87
C TYR A 60 -21.82 -10.14 2.36
N ASP A 61 -22.63 -9.27 1.75
CA ASP A 61 -22.91 -9.29 0.32
C ASP A 61 -21.66 -8.89 -0.49
N GLU A 62 -20.97 -7.83 -0.07
CA GLU A 62 -19.73 -7.37 -0.73
C GLU A 62 -18.62 -8.42 -0.62
N LEU A 63 -18.44 -8.97 0.58
CA LEU A 63 -17.46 -10.03 0.81
C LEU A 63 -17.82 -11.32 0.05
N ALA A 64 -19.10 -11.65 -0.09
CA ALA A 64 -19.54 -12.79 -0.88
C ALA A 64 -19.20 -12.64 -2.37
N LEU A 65 -19.37 -11.45 -2.92
CA LEU A 65 -18.93 -11.12 -4.28
C LEU A 65 -17.41 -11.24 -4.43
N ASP A 66 -16.64 -10.69 -3.48
CA ASP A 66 -15.17 -10.74 -3.52
C ASP A 66 -14.61 -12.18 -3.45
N LEU A 67 -15.31 -13.07 -2.76
CA LEU A 67 -14.87 -14.44 -2.52
C LEU A 67 -15.43 -15.44 -3.55
N ASP A 68 -16.36 -15.01 -4.41
CA ASP A 68 -17.19 -15.86 -5.26
C ASP A 68 -17.90 -16.97 -4.45
N GLU A 69 -18.57 -16.60 -3.37
CA GLU A 69 -19.22 -17.52 -2.42
C GLU A 69 -20.65 -17.07 -2.11
N GLU A 70 -21.47 -17.96 -1.56
CA GLU A 70 -22.84 -17.63 -1.18
C GLU A 70 -22.89 -16.76 0.09
N VAL A 71 -23.71 -15.71 0.07
CA VAL A 71 -23.86 -14.73 1.16
C VAL A 71 -24.11 -15.40 2.51
N GLU A 72 -24.97 -16.41 2.57
CA GLU A 72 -25.30 -17.09 3.82
C GLU A 72 -24.10 -17.87 4.38
N ASN A 73 -23.30 -18.50 3.51
CA ASN A 73 -22.09 -19.21 3.92
C ASN A 73 -21.03 -18.23 4.45
N VAL A 74 -20.88 -17.07 3.81
CA VAL A 74 -20.00 -15.99 4.28
C VAL A 74 -20.48 -15.47 5.63
N ARG A 75 -21.77 -15.20 5.79
CA ARG A 75 -22.38 -14.72 7.03
C ARG A 75 -22.14 -15.68 8.20
N VAL A 76 -22.44 -16.97 8.03
CA VAL A 76 -22.21 -18.00 9.05
C VAL A 76 -20.73 -18.07 9.43
N THR A 77 -19.84 -17.98 8.44
CA THR A 77 -18.39 -18.01 8.65
C THR A 77 -17.92 -16.79 9.46
N VAL A 78 -18.29 -15.57 9.06
CA VAL A 78 -17.93 -14.33 9.76
C VAL A 78 -18.43 -14.34 11.21
N MET A 79 -19.70 -14.72 11.42
CA MET A 79 -20.27 -14.81 12.77
C MET A 79 -19.51 -15.80 13.65
N PHE A 80 -19.15 -16.97 13.10
CA PHE A 80 -18.36 -17.96 13.83
C PHE A 80 -16.96 -17.44 14.17
N LEU A 81 -16.28 -16.79 13.22
CA LEU A 81 -14.93 -16.26 13.42
C LEU A 81 -14.89 -15.20 14.51
N ILE A 82 -15.88 -14.30 14.55
CA ILE A 82 -16.04 -13.31 15.63
C ILE A 82 -16.25 -14.01 16.97
N GLN A 83 -17.14 -15.00 17.03
CA GLN A 83 -17.41 -15.74 18.27
C GLN A 83 -16.18 -16.51 18.80
N GLN A 84 -15.28 -16.96 17.91
CA GLN A 84 -14.05 -17.66 18.28
C GLN A 84 -12.84 -16.73 18.42
N ASP A 85 -13.04 -15.40 18.36
CA ASP A 85 -11.98 -14.37 18.43
C ASP A 85 -10.90 -14.49 17.33
N LEU A 86 -11.24 -15.18 16.23
CA LEU A 86 -10.42 -15.27 15.02
C LEU A 86 -10.58 -14.05 14.11
N MET A 87 -11.65 -13.28 14.33
CA MET A 87 -11.95 -12.02 13.69
C MET A 87 -12.47 -11.02 14.71
N GLN A 88 -12.11 -9.76 14.56
CA GLN A 88 -12.59 -8.68 15.40
C GLN A 88 -13.16 -7.55 14.54
N LEU A 89 -14.32 -7.04 14.93
CA LEU A 89 -14.86 -5.79 14.39
C LEU A 89 -14.05 -4.64 15.03
N ILE A 90 -13.33 -3.87 14.22
CA ILE A 90 -12.66 -2.65 14.68
C ILE A 90 -13.66 -1.49 14.64
N ASP A 91 -14.41 -1.38 13.54
CA ASP A 91 -15.43 -0.36 13.29
C ASP A 91 -16.55 -0.95 12.43
N GLU A 92 -17.66 -0.23 12.22
CA GLU A 92 -18.81 -0.69 11.41
C GLU A 92 -18.44 -1.13 9.99
N THR A 93 -17.31 -0.64 9.47
CA THR A 93 -16.82 -0.92 8.12
C THR A 93 -15.44 -1.60 8.08
N GLU A 94 -14.85 -1.95 9.24
CA GLU A 94 -13.49 -2.51 9.30
C GLU A 94 -13.45 -3.77 10.18
N TYR A 95 -13.03 -4.88 9.56
CA TYR A 95 -12.83 -6.16 10.22
C TYR A 95 -11.36 -6.56 10.19
N SER A 96 -10.84 -7.03 11.31
CA SER A 96 -9.45 -7.50 11.43
C SER A 96 -9.39 -8.99 11.67
N LEU A 97 -8.48 -9.67 10.98
CA LEU A 97 -8.20 -11.10 11.18
C LEU A 97 -7.02 -11.25 12.14
N SER A 98 -7.32 -11.56 13.41
CA SER A 98 -6.36 -11.61 14.52
C SER A 98 -5.15 -12.51 14.25
N GLU A 99 -5.38 -13.65 13.58
CA GLU A 99 -4.34 -14.64 13.30
C GLU A 99 -3.71 -14.49 11.90
N CYS A 100 -4.09 -13.45 11.15
CA CYS A 100 -3.59 -13.22 9.80
C CYS A 100 -2.06 -13.11 9.80
N SER A 101 -1.46 -12.24 10.62
CA SER A 101 0.00 -12.01 10.64
C SER A 101 0.84 -13.27 10.94
N LYS A 102 0.28 -14.29 11.60
CA LYS A 102 1.01 -15.52 11.93
C LYS A 102 0.99 -16.55 10.81
N MET A 103 0.03 -16.47 9.88
CA MET A 103 -0.26 -17.52 8.89
C MET A 103 0.04 -17.09 7.45
N THR A 104 0.79 -16.01 7.26
CA THR A 104 0.75 -15.20 6.04
C THR A 104 2.13 -14.63 5.71
N GLY A 105 2.53 -14.72 4.44
CA GLY A 105 3.79 -14.17 3.93
C GLY A 105 3.61 -13.40 2.62
N SER A 106 4.57 -12.53 2.30
CA SER A 106 4.57 -11.77 1.04
C SER A 106 5.97 -11.73 0.43
N GLU A 107 6.05 -11.71 -0.91
CA GLU A 107 7.32 -11.63 -1.66
C GLU A 107 7.25 -10.61 -2.79
N SER A 108 8.41 -10.02 -3.09
CA SER A 108 8.57 -9.13 -4.24
C SER A 108 8.74 -9.93 -5.53
N ALA A 109 8.40 -9.32 -6.66
CA ALA A 109 8.64 -9.95 -7.96
C ALA A 109 10.10 -10.34 -8.21
N SER A 110 11.07 -9.62 -7.63
CA SER A 110 12.49 -9.98 -7.70
C SER A 110 12.83 -11.24 -6.90
N ALA A 111 12.27 -11.40 -5.71
CA ALA A 111 12.52 -12.54 -4.85
C ALA A 111 11.85 -13.82 -5.38
N GLU A 112 10.61 -13.71 -5.90
CA GLU A 112 9.93 -14.82 -6.60
C GLU A 112 10.72 -15.28 -7.83
N ARG A 113 11.27 -14.35 -8.63
CA ARG A 113 12.14 -14.69 -9.77
C ARG A 113 13.38 -15.47 -9.33
N MET A 114 14.01 -15.05 -8.23
CA MET A 114 15.18 -15.75 -7.67
C MET A 114 14.83 -17.14 -7.12
N ARG A 115 13.64 -17.31 -6.52
CA ARG A 115 13.12 -18.61 -6.11
C ARG A 115 12.92 -19.52 -7.31
N ARG A 116 12.22 -19.06 -8.35
CA ARG A 116 12.00 -19.82 -9.59
C ARG A 116 13.29 -20.19 -10.31
N LEU A 117 14.29 -19.31 -10.26
CA LEU A 117 15.64 -19.58 -10.80
C LEU A 117 16.34 -20.70 -10.00
N ARG A 118 16.25 -20.67 -8.67
CA ARG A 118 16.81 -21.72 -7.81
C ARG A 118 16.10 -23.05 -8.02
N ASP A 119 14.78 -23.04 -8.13
CA ASP A 119 13.98 -24.26 -8.35
C ASP A 119 14.29 -24.88 -9.72
N LYS A 120 14.43 -24.07 -10.78
CA LYS A 120 14.87 -24.53 -12.10
C LYS A 120 16.30 -25.10 -12.06
N LYS A 121 17.21 -24.43 -11.36
CA LYS A 121 18.60 -24.88 -11.22
C LYS A 121 18.70 -26.19 -10.44
N ALA A 122 17.89 -26.35 -9.40
CA ALA A 122 17.78 -27.61 -8.66
C ALA A 122 17.21 -28.74 -9.54
N SER A 123 16.18 -28.47 -10.34
CA SER A 123 15.58 -29.46 -11.25
C SER A 123 16.49 -29.95 -12.39
N GLN A 124 17.53 -29.19 -12.74
CA GLN A 124 18.54 -29.57 -13.73
C GLN A 124 19.66 -30.43 -13.16
N CYS A 125 19.79 -30.53 -11.83
CA CYS A 125 20.82 -31.34 -11.18
C CYS A 125 20.42 -32.83 -11.07
N ASP A 126 19.15 -33.17 -11.31
CA ASP A 126 18.61 -34.53 -11.14
C ASP A 126 18.55 -35.35 -12.44
N ILE A 127 19.03 -34.83 -13.58
CA ILE A 127 19.01 -35.55 -14.86
C ILE A 127 20.43 -35.96 -15.21
N GLU A 128 20.78 -37.19 -14.83
CA GLU A 128 21.95 -37.90 -15.33
C GLU A 128 21.78 -38.18 -16.84
N VAL A 129 22.75 -37.65 -17.60
CA VAL A 129 23.27 -38.17 -18.88
C VAL A 129 22.42 -37.95 -20.15
N THR A 130 23.13 -37.47 -21.19
CA THR A 130 22.80 -37.39 -22.63
C THR A 130 21.77 -36.36 -23.09
N GLU A 131 22.24 -35.13 -23.35
CA GLU A 131 22.53 -34.65 -24.72
C GLU A 131 23.03 -33.20 -24.64
N GLN A 132 24.13 -32.93 -25.35
CA GLN A 132 24.72 -31.59 -25.51
C GLN A 132 23.85 -30.70 -26.40
N LEU A 133 22.65 -30.35 -25.93
CA LEU A 133 21.81 -29.35 -26.56
C LEU A 133 21.68 -28.11 -25.68
N ARG A 134 22.63 -27.20 -25.93
CA ARG A 134 22.50 -25.74 -25.87
C ARG A 134 22.15 -25.10 -24.53
N ILE A 135 23.09 -25.18 -23.60
CA ILE A 135 23.16 -24.31 -22.41
C ILE A 135 23.23 -22.82 -22.80
N GLY A 136 23.82 -22.47 -23.95
CA GLY A 136 24.03 -21.07 -24.36
C GLY A 136 22.84 -20.33 -24.96
N ASP A 137 21.80 -21.02 -25.42
CA ASP A 137 20.66 -20.35 -26.09
C ASP A 137 19.66 -19.77 -25.06
N VAL A 138 19.50 -20.43 -23.91
CA VAL A 138 18.62 -19.97 -22.81
C VAL A 138 19.26 -18.81 -22.04
N GLU A 139 20.59 -18.83 -21.83
CA GLU A 139 21.31 -17.73 -21.17
C GLU A 139 21.18 -16.41 -21.95
N LYS A 140 21.20 -16.46 -23.29
CA LYS A 140 21.01 -15.28 -24.16
C LYS A 140 19.58 -14.73 -24.16
N GLU A 141 18.57 -15.57 -24.02
CA GLU A 141 17.19 -15.11 -23.85
C GLU A 141 17.01 -14.42 -22.48
N ILE A 142 17.67 -14.94 -21.44
CA ILE A 142 17.66 -14.37 -20.08
C ILE A 142 18.38 -13.01 -20.02
N GLU A 143 19.54 -12.86 -20.65
CA GLU A 143 20.27 -11.57 -20.69
C GLU A 143 19.46 -10.48 -21.40
N LYS A 144 18.77 -10.82 -22.50
CA LYS A 144 17.91 -9.87 -23.24
C LYS A 144 16.69 -9.43 -22.44
N GLU A 145 16.05 -10.32 -21.68
CA GLU A 145 14.94 -9.93 -20.78
C GLU A 145 15.42 -9.02 -19.63
N ILE A 146 16.63 -9.25 -19.09
CA ILE A 146 17.23 -8.42 -18.05
C ILE A 146 17.64 -7.04 -18.57
N GLU A 147 18.17 -6.93 -19.79
CA GLU A 147 18.52 -5.65 -20.42
C GLU A 147 17.29 -4.80 -20.80
N LEU A 148 16.25 -5.41 -21.36
CA LEU A 148 15.01 -4.70 -21.75
C LEU A 148 14.26 -4.09 -20.55
N ASP A 149 14.30 -4.73 -19.38
CA ASP A 149 13.68 -4.19 -18.15
C ASP A 149 14.60 -3.16 -17.45
N LYS A 150 15.93 -3.33 -17.49
CA LYS A 150 16.88 -2.31 -16.99
C LYS A 150 16.76 -1.01 -17.78
N GLU A 151 16.54 -1.04 -19.09
CA GLU A 151 16.32 0.19 -19.87
C GLU A 151 14.98 0.88 -19.55
N LYS A 152 13.93 0.12 -19.22
CA LYS A 152 12.61 0.67 -18.82
C LYS A 152 12.63 1.28 -17.42
N ASP A 153 13.37 0.68 -16.49
CA ASP A 153 13.54 1.20 -15.13
C ASP A 153 14.60 2.33 -15.07
N ASN A 154 15.68 2.29 -15.86
CA ASN A 154 16.69 3.36 -15.89
C ASN A 154 16.27 4.61 -16.70
N LYS A 155 15.41 4.50 -17.72
CA LYS A 155 14.88 5.72 -18.40
C LYS A 155 13.96 6.53 -17.48
N ASN A 156 13.35 5.90 -16.47
CA ASN A 156 12.53 6.58 -15.48
C ASN A 156 13.36 7.12 -14.29
N ILE A 157 14.44 6.42 -13.89
CA ILE A 157 15.27 6.79 -12.72
C ILE A 157 16.46 7.71 -13.05
N SER A 158 17.05 7.64 -14.24
CA SER A 158 18.32 8.34 -14.54
C SER A 158 18.15 9.83 -14.88
N LEU A 159 16.93 10.28 -15.24
CA LEU A 159 16.69 11.69 -15.58
C LEU A 159 16.42 12.59 -14.35
N GLU A 160 16.09 12.03 -13.17
CA GLU A 160 15.71 12.85 -11.99
C GLU A 160 16.82 13.05 -10.94
N LEU A 161 17.95 12.34 -11.05
CA LEU A 161 18.94 12.29 -9.96
C LEU A 161 20.01 13.39 -9.98
N LYS A 162 19.97 14.36 -10.89
CA LYS A 162 20.99 15.43 -10.95
C LYS A 162 20.49 16.85 -10.67
N ASP A 163 19.19 17.13 -10.70
CA ASP A 163 18.64 18.49 -10.46
C ASP A 163 17.79 18.62 -9.17
N SER A 164 17.57 17.52 -8.43
CA SER A 164 16.45 17.40 -7.47
C SER A 164 16.64 18.02 -6.08
N LYS A 165 17.80 18.58 -5.71
CA LYS A 165 17.94 19.24 -4.39
C LYS A 165 17.38 20.67 -4.34
N GLN A 166 17.15 21.33 -5.48
CA GLN A 166 16.71 22.73 -5.51
C GLN A 166 15.19 22.91 -5.61
N ASN A 167 14.41 21.83 -5.79
CA ASN A 167 12.97 21.92 -6.05
C ASN A 167 12.08 21.31 -4.94
N THR A 168 12.63 21.12 -3.74
CA THR A 168 11.91 20.58 -2.57
C THR A 168 11.28 21.70 -1.75
N PHE A 169 9.96 21.65 -1.58
CA PHE A 169 9.18 22.61 -0.78
C PHE A 169 9.21 22.28 0.72
N ILE A 170 8.88 21.04 1.09
CA ILE A 170 8.90 20.56 2.48
C ILE A 170 9.18 19.06 2.52
N SER A 171 9.82 18.59 3.60
CA SER A 171 10.07 17.16 3.82
C SER A 171 9.17 16.65 4.95
N LEU A 172 8.38 15.62 4.68
CA LEU A 172 7.50 14.99 5.67
C LEU A 172 8.22 13.79 6.32
N PRO A 173 8.25 13.71 7.66
CA PRO A 173 8.93 12.61 8.34
C PRO A 173 8.16 11.30 8.16
N LEU A 174 8.88 10.26 7.71
CA LEU A 174 8.33 8.91 7.56
C LEU A 174 8.59 8.06 8.81
N ILE A 175 8.06 6.84 8.80
CA ILE A 175 8.30 5.87 9.87
C ILE A 175 9.80 5.70 10.14
N THR A 176 10.16 5.53 11.40
CA THR A 176 11.55 5.48 11.86
C THR A 176 12.38 4.48 11.04
N GLY A 177 13.50 4.95 10.47
CA GLY A 177 14.38 4.16 9.61
C GLY A 177 14.11 4.27 8.10
N SER A 178 13.05 4.96 7.67
CA SER A 178 12.70 5.14 6.24
C SER A 178 13.05 6.53 5.65
N GLY A 179 13.60 7.43 6.45
CA GLY A 179 13.97 8.79 6.02
C GLY A 179 12.78 9.76 5.99
N ASN A 180 12.83 10.72 5.05
CA ASN A 180 11.78 11.72 4.85
C ASN A 180 11.22 11.61 3.42
N TYR A 181 9.97 12.06 3.25
CA TYR A 181 9.34 12.21 1.94
C TYR A 181 9.43 13.66 1.50
N ASP A 182 10.20 13.91 0.45
CA ASP A 182 10.39 15.25 -0.10
C ASP A 182 9.22 15.62 -1.02
N VAL A 183 8.48 16.65 -0.63
CA VAL A 183 7.40 17.24 -1.43
C VAL A 183 8.03 18.27 -2.36
N THR A 184 7.98 18.04 -3.67
CA THR A 184 8.49 18.99 -4.66
C THR A 184 7.47 20.08 -4.98
N PHE A 185 7.91 21.23 -5.46
CA PHE A 185 7.02 22.31 -5.89
C PHE A 185 6.08 21.88 -7.03
N ASN A 186 6.54 21.02 -7.95
CA ASN A 186 5.70 20.48 -9.01
C ASN A 186 4.52 19.66 -8.44
N TYR A 187 4.80 18.84 -7.42
CA TYR A 187 3.76 18.05 -6.77
C TYR A 187 2.83 18.90 -5.89
N LEU A 188 3.35 19.96 -5.28
CA LEU A 188 2.54 20.95 -4.59
C LEU A 188 1.57 21.65 -5.56
N ASN A 189 2.08 22.10 -6.71
CA ASN A 189 1.29 22.81 -7.72
C ASN A 189 0.18 21.93 -8.31
N SER A 190 0.43 20.65 -8.58
CA SER A 190 -0.63 19.74 -9.03
C SER A 190 -1.75 19.59 -7.99
N LEU A 191 -1.43 19.62 -6.70
CA LEU A 191 -2.44 19.59 -5.64
C LEU A 191 -3.18 20.93 -5.50
N ARG A 192 -2.55 22.07 -5.80
CA ARG A 192 -3.24 23.38 -5.82
C ARG A 192 -4.32 23.45 -6.90
N GLU A 193 -4.07 22.84 -8.06
CA GLU A 193 -5.08 22.72 -9.13
C GLU A 193 -6.27 21.86 -8.70
N LEU A 194 -6.01 20.76 -7.97
CA LEU A 194 -7.04 19.83 -7.51
C LEU A 194 -7.83 20.35 -6.30
N PHE A 195 -7.21 21.16 -5.45
CA PHE A 195 -7.81 21.71 -4.24
C PHE A 195 -7.80 23.25 -4.23
N PRO A 196 -8.46 23.92 -5.20
CA PRO A 196 -8.37 25.37 -5.39
C PRO A 196 -8.98 26.21 -4.26
N ALA A 197 -9.76 25.58 -3.38
CA ALA A 197 -10.38 26.18 -2.20
C ALA A 197 -9.50 26.08 -0.94
N LEU A 198 -8.42 25.30 -0.97
CA LEU A 198 -7.52 25.09 0.16
C LEU A 198 -6.22 25.86 -0.01
N ASP A 199 -5.67 26.32 1.11
CA ASP A 199 -4.25 26.71 1.19
C ASP A 199 -3.39 25.45 1.34
N VAL A 200 -3.11 24.81 0.21
CA VAL A 200 -2.38 23.54 0.16
C VAL A 200 -0.99 23.64 0.83
N GLU A 201 -0.32 24.78 0.73
CA GLU A 201 0.97 25.02 1.38
C GLU A 201 0.86 24.98 2.91
N GLN A 202 -0.14 25.67 3.46
CA GLN A 202 -0.40 25.66 4.88
C GLN A 202 -0.83 24.28 5.38
N GLU A 203 -1.62 23.54 4.60
CA GLU A 203 -1.98 22.15 4.92
C GLU A 203 -0.76 21.23 4.99
N PHE A 204 0.20 21.36 4.08
CA PHE A 204 1.46 20.60 4.14
C PHE A 204 2.30 20.93 5.37
N ARG A 205 2.34 22.20 5.79
CA ARG A 205 3.02 22.60 7.05
C ARG A 205 2.31 21.98 8.27
N SER A 206 0.98 21.98 8.27
CA SER A 206 0.17 21.33 9.31
C SER A 206 0.40 19.82 9.36
N MET A 207 0.46 19.15 8.19
CA MET A 207 0.80 17.73 8.09
C MET A 207 2.18 17.43 8.68
N ALA A 208 3.19 18.23 8.36
CA ALA A 208 4.55 18.06 8.88
C ALA A 208 4.57 18.15 10.41
N ALA A 209 3.97 19.21 10.98
CA ALA A 209 3.87 19.39 12.43
C ALA A 209 3.12 18.26 13.13
N TRP A 210 2.05 17.74 12.49
CA TRP A 210 1.29 16.62 13.03
C TRP A 210 2.11 15.32 13.04
N LEU A 211 2.84 15.02 11.96
CA LEU A 211 3.69 13.82 11.87
C LEU A 211 4.90 13.90 12.83
N ASP A 212 5.39 15.09 13.11
CA ASP A 212 6.43 15.31 14.12
C ASP A 212 5.92 15.06 15.53
N SER A 213 4.75 15.61 15.87
CA SER A 213 4.12 15.42 17.19
C SER A 213 3.53 14.03 17.41
N HIS A 214 3.29 13.24 16.34
CA HIS A 214 2.72 11.90 16.43
C HIS A 214 3.61 10.83 15.76
N PRO A 215 4.80 10.48 16.34
CA PRO A 215 5.74 9.54 15.73
C PRO A 215 5.15 8.16 15.40
N ARG A 216 4.20 7.67 16.22
CA ARG A 216 3.50 6.39 15.99
C ARG A 216 2.58 6.41 14.75
N ASN A 217 2.18 7.59 14.30
CA ASN A 217 1.25 7.76 13.19
C ASN A 217 1.94 8.09 11.87
N ARG A 218 3.28 8.17 11.88
CA ARG A 218 4.08 8.42 10.69
C ARG A 218 3.85 7.34 9.64
N LYS A 219 3.82 7.77 8.38
CA LYS A 219 3.46 6.88 7.27
C LYS A 219 4.68 6.19 6.68
N THR A 220 4.43 5.10 5.99
CA THR A 220 5.44 4.44 5.15
C THR A 220 5.63 5.24 3.86
N PRO A 221 6.76 5.09 3.14
CA PRO A 221 6.95 5.73 1.83
C PRO A 221 5.81 5.45 0.85
N ARG A 222 5.17 4.28 0.96
CA ARG A 222 4.02 3.90 0.13
C ARG A 222 2.71 4.54 0.58
N GLY A 223 2.52 4.74 1.88
CA GLY A 223 1.28 5.25 2.46
C GLY A 223 1.20 6.78 2.54
N ILE A 224 2.31 7.50 2.42
CA ILE A 224 2.36 8.95 2.62
C ILE A 224 1.48 9.73 1.61
N LYS A 225 1.42 9.28 0.34
CA LYS A 225 0.57 9.92 -0.67
C LYS A 225 -0.92 9.80 -0.32
N ARG A 226 -1.38 8.63 0.13
CA ARG A 226 -2.77 8.41 0.58
C ARG A 226 -3.12 9.23 1.82
N PHE A 227 -2.14 9.43 2.71
CA PHE A 227 -2.29 10.32 3.85
C PHE A 227 -2.47 11.78 3.43
N ILE A 228 -1.65 12.27 2.49
CA ILE A 228 -1.73 13.64 1.97
C ILE A 228 -3.10 13.89 1.34
N THR A 229 -3.54 13.02 0.42
CA THR A 229 -4.84 13.19 -0.26
C THR A 229 -6.00 13.15 0.73
N GLY A 230 -6.04 12.17 1.63
CA GLY A 230 -7.09 12.07 2.64
C GLY A 230 -7.06 13.21 3.66
N TRP A 231 -5.90 13.80 3.95
CA TRP A 231 -5.81 15.00 4.78
C TRP A 231 -6.46 16.20 4.07
N LEU A 232 -6.09 16.46 2.82
CA LEU A 232 -6.63 17.58 2.03
C LEU A 232 -8.14 17.44 1.84
N GLU A 233 -8.65 16.25 1.52
CA GLU A 233 -10.09 15.98 1.41
C GLU A 233 -10.84 16.30 2.72
N ARG A 234 -10.32 15.89 3.87
CA ARG A 234 -10.92 16.21 5.18
C ARG A 234 -10.84 17.70 5.50
N SER A 235 -9.73 18.36 5.17
CA SER A 235 -9.58 19.80 5.34
C SER A 235 -10.58 20.57 4.47
N GLN A 236 -10.87 20.09 3.26
CA GLN A 236 -11.89 20.66 2.37
C GLN A 236 -13.29 20.50 2.94
N ASN A 237 -13.63 19.30 3.42
CA ASN A 237 -14.95 18.97 3.93
C ASN A 237 -15.25 19.57 5.33
N SER A 238 -14.22 19.99 6.07
CA SER A 238 -14.35 20.58 7.40
C SER A 238 -14.41 22.12 7.40
N MET A 239 -14.48 22.79 6.24
CA MET A 239 -14.55 24.25 6.19
C MET A 239 -15.97 24.77 6.53
N PRO A 240 -16.14 25.64 7.54
CA PRO A 240 -17.40 26.35 7.75
C PRO A 240 -17.63 27.38 6.62
N ALA A 241 -18.87 27.51 6.17
CA ALA A 241 -19.26 28.36 5.03
C ALA A 241 -18.84 29.85 5.10
N SER A 242 -18.41 30.33 6.27
CA SER A 242 -17.95 31.71 6.50
C SER A 242 -16.42 31.89 6.43
N ARG A 243 -15.65 30.83 6.18
CA ARG A 243 -14.18 30.89 6.17
C ARG A 243 -13.67 30.28 4.85
N THR A 244 -13.77 31.03 3.76
CA THR A 244 -12.86 30.86 2.64
C THR A 244 -11.59 31.63 2.96
N PRO A 245 -10.47 31.00 3.35
CA PRO A 245 -9.18 31.67 3.25
C PRO A 245 -8.94 31.86 1.76
N GLN A 246 -9.01 33.11 1.28
CA GLN A 246 -8.38 33.40 0.00
C GLN A 246 -6.89 33.16 0.21
N ALA A 247 -6.32 32.18 -0.50
CA ALA A 247 -4.88 32.13 -0.72
C ALA A 247 -4.44 33.56 -1.10
N PRO A 248 -3.34 34.09 -0.54
CA PRO A 248 -2.89 35.43 -0.87
C PRO A 248 -2.83 35.54 -2.40
N VAL A 249 -3.62 36.48 -2.93
CA VAL A 249 -3.94 36.62 -4.37
C VAL A 249 -2.69 36.58 -5.26
N ALA A 250 -1.54 36.93 -4.68
CA ALA A 250 -0.21 36.87 -5.28
C ALA A 250 0.20 35.47 -5.79
N THR A 251 -0.03 34.37 -5.07
CA THR A 251 0.62 33.09 -5.45
C THR A 251 -0.16 32.28 -6.48
N LYS A 252 -1.45 32.59 -6.71
CA LYS A 252 -2.40 31.71 -7.42
C LYS A 252 -2.04 31.38 -8.87
N ASN A 253 -1.17 32.17 -9.50
CA ASN A 253 -0.75 32.00 -10.91
C ASN A 253 0.78 32.10 -11.12
N MET A 254 1.59 31.95 -10.07
CA MET A 254 3.04 32.13 -10.19
C MET A 254 3.77 30.87 -10.67
N SER A 255 4.62 31.02 -11.69
CA SER A 255 5.58 29.99 -12.11
C SER A 255 6.57 29.68 -10.98
N THR A 256 7.18 28.49 -10.99
CA THR A 256 8.20 28.06 -10.00
C THR A 256 9.29 29.13 -9.81
N ASP A 257 9.74 29.75 -10.90
CA ASP A 257 10.77 30.81 -10.86
C ASP A 257 10.26 32.08 -10.16
N GLN A 258 9.02 32.50 -10.46
CA GLN A 258 8.39 33.66 -9.81
C GLN A 258 8.19 33.41 -8.32
N TYR A 259 7.82 32.19 -7.93
CA TYR A 259 7.63 31.80 -6.54
C TYR A 259 8.95 31.82 -5.76
N MET A 260 10.03 31.29 -6.35
CA MET A 260 11.37 31.35 -5.76
C MET A 260 11.86 32.79 -5.60
N GLU A 261 11.55 33.69 -6.54
CA GLU A 261 11.90 35.11 -6.47
C GLU A 261 11.10 35.86 -5.38
N ALA A 262 9.79 35.62 -5.27
CA ALA A 262 8.94 36.27 -4.26
C ALA A 262 9.17 35.75 -2.83
N THR A 263 9.67 34.53 -2.68
CA THR A 263 9.94 33.90 -1.37
C THR A 263 11.42 33.91 -0.98
N ALA A 264 12.32 34.39 -1.85
CA ALA A 264 13.75 34.54 -1.56
C ALA A 264 14.01 35.39 -0.31
N GLY A 265 13.24 36.48 -0.11
CA GLY A 265 13.38 37.36 1.06
C GLY A 265 12.84 36.80 2.38
N TRP A 266 12.06 35.72 2.35
CA TRP A 266 11.50 35.10 3.58
C TRP A 266 12.51 34.18 4.28
N ARG A 267 13.58 33.78 3.57
CA ARG A 267 14.62 32.87 4.08
C ARG A 267 15.69 33.58 4.93
N GLU A 268 15.73 34.92 4.93
CA GLU A 268 16.72 35.73 5.67
C GLU A 268 16.24 36.20 7.06
N GLY A 269 14.99 35.91 7.46
CA GLY A 269 14.37 36.49 8.67
C GLY A 269 14.29 35.60 9.91
N MET A 270 15.05 34.51 10.02
CA MET A 270 15.13 33.69 11.25
C MET A 270 16.58 33.54 11.70
N GLY A 271 17.15 34.65 12.13
CA GLY A 271 18.45 34.70 12.76
C GLY A 271 18.57 35.99 13.55
N ASP A 272 17.99 35.99 14.75
CA ASP A 272 18.44 36.74 15.93
C ASP A 272 17.93 36.02 17.19
#